data_AF-A0A327NFX7-F1
#
_entry.id   AF-A0A327NFX7-F1
#
_cell.length_a   1.000
_cell.length_b   1.000
_cell.length_c   1.000
_cell.angle_alpha   90.00
_cell.angle_beta   90.00
_cell.angle_gamma   90.00
#
_symmetry.space_group_name_H-M   'P 1'
#
loop_
_entity.id
_entity.type
_entity.pdbx_description
1 polymer ?
#
loop_
_entity_poly.entity_id
_entity_poly.type
_entity_poly.pdbx_seq_one_letter_code
_entity_poly.pdbx_strand_id
1 'polypeptide(L)'
;MEHYTLDFKAPNGFPSSADVTIYRDIQLVVVSETGKGMSVTNAAEVIATEIVNRYGLDPDRMLFIEHYSDEQRTKPYGESYDLVTFTWDGLRAHNPEWRHLPLAEFNEILNTVKSEWN
;
A
#
# COMPACT_ATOMS: atom_id res chain seq x y z
N MET A 1 -7.31 2.61 12.87
CA MET A 1 -6.09 2.08 12.22
C MET A 1 -6.02 0.60 12.53
N GLU A 2 -5.85 -0.21 11.50
CA GLU A 2 -5.79 -1.68 11.57
C GLU A 2 -4.50 -2.17 10.93
N HIS A 3 -3.89 -3.21 11.48
CA HIS A 3 -2.65 -3.79 10.96
C HIS A 3 -2.85 -5.27 10.64
N TYR A 4 -2.33 -5.68 9.49
CA TYR A 4 -2.43 -7.04 8.98
C TYR A 4 -1.11 -7.46 8.34
N THR A 5 -0.82 -8.75 8.36
CA THR A 5 0.10 -9.35 7.40
C THR A 5 -0.74 -10.04 6.32
N LEU A 6 -0.56 -9.63 5.07
CA LEU A 6 -1.24 -10.20 3.92
C LEU A 6 -0.36 -11.28 3.30
N ASP A 7 -0.74 -12.55 3.43
CA ASP A 7 -0.19 -13.63 2.60
C ASP A 7 -0.94 -13.71 1.27
N PHE A 8 -0.17 -13.75 0.17
CA PHE A 8 -0.69 -13.82 -1.20
C PHE A 8 0.21 -14.67 -2.10
N LYS A 9 -0.32 -15.05 -3.26
CA LYS A 9 0.45 -15.70 -4.32
C LYS A 9 0.87 -14.64 -5.32
N ALA A 10 2.18 -14.38 -5.41
CA ALA A 10 2.71 -13.39 -6.33
C ALA A 10 2.50 -13.80 -7.81
N PRO A 11 2.59 -12.87 -8.77
CA PRO A 11 2.49 -13.16 -10.21
C PRO A 11 3.41 -14.28 -10.72
N ASN A 12 4.60 -14.41 -10.13
CA ASN A 12 5.55 -15.49 -10.44
C ASN A 12 5.17 -16.85 -9.81
N GLY A 13 4.04 -16.92 -9.10
CA GLY A 13 3.50 -18.10 -8.46
C GLY A 13 4.06 -18.40 -7.06
N PHE A 14 5.02 -17.62 -6.55
CA PHE A 14 5.61 -17.87 -5.24
C PHE A 14 4.76 -17.30 -4.10
N PRO A 15 4.61 -18.02 -2.97
CA PRO A 15 4.03 -17.48 -1.76
C PRO A 15 4.84 -16.27 -1.27
N SER A 16 4.17 -15.16 -1.06
CA SER A 16 4.76 -13.89 -0.64
C SER A 16 3.92 -13.26 0.46
N SER A 17 4.47 -12.30 1.20
CA SER A 17 3.67 -11.51 2.14
C SER A 17 4.06 -10.04 2.18
N ALA A 18 3.12 -9.21 2.58
CA ALA A 18 3.31 -7.78 2.81
C ALA A 18 2.64 -7.37 4.13
N ASP A 19 3.22 -6.41 4.84
CA ASP A 19 2.55 -5.78 5.96
C ASP A 19 1.64 -4.68 5.45
N VAL A 20 0.42 -4.62 5.98
CA VAL A 20 -0.66 -3.77 5.50
C VAL A 20 -1.25 -3.02 6.69
N THR A 21 -1.28 -1.69 6.59
CA THR A 21 -1.97 -0.81 7.54
C THR A 21 -3.16 -0.16 6.84
N ILE A 22 -4.36 -0.25 7.43
CA ILE A 22 -5.59 0.31 6.87
C ILE A 22 -6.15 1.39 7.80
N TYR A 23 -6.45 2.55 7.22
CA TYR A 23 -7.21 3.64 7.82
C TYR A 23 -8.59 3.69 7.13
N ARG A 24 -9.56 2.95 7.66
CA ARG A 24 -10.87 2.71 6.99
C ARG A 24 -11.64 3.98 6.67
N ASP A 25 -11.61 4.98 7.56
CA ASP A 25 -12.44 6.18 7.42
C ASP A 25 -12.13 6.94 6.12
N ILE A 26 -10.87 6.92 5.70
CA ILE A 26 -10.41 7.55 4.45
C ILE A 26 -9.94 6.56 3.38
N GLN A 27 -10.10 5.26 3.62
CA GLN A 27 -9.64 4.18 2.76
C GLN A 27 -8.16 4.29 2.32
N LEU A 28 -7.33 4.77 3.23
CA LEU A 28 -5.88 4.79 3.04
C LEU A 28 -5.29 3.45 3.46
N VAL A 29 -4.45 2.91 2.59
CA VAL A 29 -3.73 1.66 2.75
C VAL A 29 -2.25 1.96 2.63
N VAL A 30 -1.47 1.58 3.63
CA VAL A 30 -0.01 1.64 3.60
C VAL A 30 0.52 0.22 3.57
N VAL A 31 1.35 -0.10 2.57
CA VAL A 31 1.89 -1.44 2.36
C VAL A 31 3.41 -1.41 2.42
N SER A 32 3.99 -2.33 3.18
CA SER A 32 5.44 -2.47 3.36
C SER A 32 5.90 -3.91 3.21
N GLU A 33 7.19 -4.10 2.97
CA GLU A 33 7.76 -5.43 2.80
C GLU A 33 7.92 -6.18 4.13
N THR A 34 7.58 -7.45 4.14
CA THR A 34 7.96 -8.36 5.24
C THR A 34 9.35 -8.98 5.04
N GLY A 35 9.93 -8.80 3.86
CA GLY A 35 11.13 -9.53 3.39
C GLY A 35 10.85 -10.94 2.84
N LYS A 36 9.59 -11.39 2.78
CA LYS A 36 9.21 -12.72 2.28
C LYS A 36 8.58 -12.65 0.89
N GLY A 37 9.28 -13.20 -0.10
CA GLY A 37 8.76 -13.41 -1.45
C GLY A 37 9.00 -12.21 -2.37
N MET A 38 8.02 -11.90 -3.21
CA MET A 38 8.11 -10.78 -4.17
C MET A 38 7.98 -9.42 -3.47
N SER A 39 8.71 -8.42 -3.97
CA SER A 39 8.60 -7.04 -3.48
C SER A 39 7.19 -6.49 -3.68
N VAL A 40 6.82 -5.50 -2.85
CA VAL A 40 5.52 -4.82 -2.95
C VAL A 40 5.36 -4.20 -4.33
N THR A 41 6.37 -3.49 -4.85
CA THR A 41 6.34 -2.86 -6.18
C THR A 41 5.95 -3.85 -7.28
N ASN A 42 6.58 -5.03 -7.30
CA ASN A 42 6.35 -6.02 -8.36
C ASN A 42 5.03 -6.77 -8.19
N ALA A 43 4.44 -6.73 -6.99
CA ALA A 43 3.18 -7.39 -6.67
C ALA A 43 2.02 -6.41 -6.47
N ALA A 44 2.20 -5.11 -6.77
CA ALA A 44 1.28 -4.05 -6.37
C ALA A 44 -0.17 -4.31 -6.81
N GLU A 45 -0.39 -4.73 -8.06
CA GLU A 45 -1.72 -5.06 -8.59
C GLU A 45 -2.39 -6.21 -7.81
N VAL A 46 -1.64 -7.28 -7.53
CA VAL A 46 -2.15 -8.44 -6.78
C VAL A 46 -2.45 -8.05 -5.34
N ILE A 47 -1.56 -7.29 -4.70
CA ILE A 47 -1.75 -6.83 -3.32
C ILE A 47 -2.98 -5.92 -3.23
N ALA A 48 -3.10 -4.91 -4.11
CA ALA A 48 -4.24 -4.00 -4.13
C ALA A 48 -5.56 -4.75 -4.36
N THR A 49 -5.58 -5.70 -5.30
CA THR A 49 -6.72 -6.59 -5.56
C THR A 49 -7.09 -7.39 -4.32
N GLU A 50 -6.14 -8.05 -3.68
CA GLU A 50 -6.39 -8.86 -2.47
C GLU A 50 -6.90 -7.99 -1.31
N ILE A 51 -6.38 -6.79 -1.13
CA ILE A 51 -6.81 -5.86 -0.09
C ILE A 51 -8.27 -5.45 -0.28
N VAL A 52 -8.63 -5.01 -1.49
CA VAL A 52 -10.02 -4.65 -1.83
C VAL A 52 -10.95 -5.83 -1.58
N ASN A 53 -10.61 -7.03 -2.07
CA ASN A 53 -11.45 -8.22 -1.95
C ASN A 53 -11.59 -8.72 -0.49
N ARG A 54 -10.51 -8.71 0.29
CA ARG A 54 -10.52 -9.27 1.66
C ARG A 54 -11.06 -8.30 2.70
N TYR A 55 -10.81 -7.01 2.54
CA TYR A 55 -11.14 -6.01 3.56
C TYR A 55 -12.34 -5.14 3.18
N GLY A 56 -12.93 -5.34 1.99
CA GLY A 56 -14.15 -4.68 1.56
C GLY A 56 -13.96 -3.18 1.33
N LEU A 57 -12.81 -2.79 0.77
CA LEU A 57 -12.54 -1.41 0.38
C LEU A 57 -13.17 -1.12 -0.98
N ASP A 58 -13.51 0.13 -1.21
CA ASP A 58 -13.99 0.64 -2.50
C ASP A 58 -12.77 0.98 -3.38
N PRO A 59 -12.58 0.28 -4.52
CA PRO A 59 -11.41 0.47 -5.38
C PRO A 59 -11.27 1.92 -5.88
N ASP A 60 -12.39 2.60 -6.13
CA ASP A 60 -12.40 3.97 -6.66
C ASP A 60 -12.04 5.02 -5.59
N ARG A 61 -12.04 4.63 -4.31
CA ARG A 61 -11.75 5.52 -3.17
C ARG A 61 -10.47 5.15 -2.44
N MET A 62 -9.86 4.01 -2.73
CA MET A 62 -8.70 3.52 -2.02
C MET A 62 -7.45 4.32 -2.39
N LEU A 63 -6.78 4.88 -1.38
CA LEU A 63 -5.44 5.44 -1.53
C LEU A 63 -4.42 4.37 -1.15
N PHE A 64 -3.61 3.93 -2.11
CA PHE A 64 -2.58 2.92 -1.89
C PHE A 64 -1.20 3.59 -1.80
N ILE A 65 -0.55 3.46 -0.64
CA ILE A 65 0.80 3.94 -0.40
C ILE A 65 1.72 2.75 -0.26
N GLU A 66 2.73 2.68 -1.11
CA GLU A 66 3.89 1.83 -0.89
C GLU A 66 4.86 2.55 0.03
N HIS A 67 5.30 1.86 1.09
CA HIS A 67 6.22 2.40 2.08
C HIS A 67 7.40 1.46 2.29
N TYR A 68 8.60 2.03 2.15
CA TYR A 68 9.87 1.40 2.44
C TYR A 68 10.59 2.16 3.55
N SER A 69 10.95 1.49 4.63
CA SER A 69 11.76 2.07 5.71
C SER A 69 13.25 2.16 5.34
N ASP A 70 13.99 2.97 6.09
CA ASP A 70 15.46 3.03 5.98
C ASP A 70 16.14 1.66 6.18
N GLU A 71 15.54 0.78 6.98
CA GLU A 71 16.06 -0.58 7.21
C GLU A 71 15.87 -1.47 5.98
N GLN A 72 14.78 -1.25 5.23
CA GLN A 72 14.47 -1.97 4.00
C GLN A 72 15.23 -1.42 2.80
N ARG A 73 15.55 -0.11 2.79
CA ARG A 73 16.27 0.55 1.71
C ARG A 73 17.54 1.23 2.20
N THR A 74 18.67 0.59 1.93
CA THR A 74 19.98 1.17 2.21
C THR A 74 20.25 2.42 1.37
N LYS A 75 21.18 3.26 1.85
CA LYS A 75 21.60 4.47 1.15
C LYS A 75 22.08 4.17 -0.28
N PRO A 76 21.82 5.06 -1.26
CA PRO A 76 21.32 6.43 -1.09
C PRO A 76 19.79 6.57 -1.06
N TYR A 77 19.03 5.48 -1.17
CA TYR A 77 17.57 5.56 -1.37
C TYR A 77 16.82 6.02 -0.12
N GLY A 78 17.14 5.44 1.05
CA GLY A 78 16.49 5.78 2.33
C GLY A 78 15.00 5.46 2.36
N GLU A 79 14.33 5.92 3.43
CA GLU A 79 12.88 5.83 3.60
C GLU A 79 12.13 6.49 2.45
N SER A 80 11.12 5.81 1.91
CA SER A 80 10.30 6.33 0.81
C SER A 80 8.83 5.98 0.97
N TYR A 81 7.99 6.90 0.51
CA TYR A 81 6.56 6.72 0.34
C TYR A 81 6.20 7.02 -1.11
N ASP A 82 5.40 6.16 -1.71
CA ASP A 82 4.97 6.31 -3.09
C ASP A 82 3.46 6.09 -3.16
N LEU A 83 2.73 7.06 -3.69
CA LEU A 83 1.32 6.90 -4.03
C LEU A 83 1.24 6.07 -5.30
N VAL A 84 0.54 4.94 -5.21
CA VAL A 84 0.30 4.05 -6.34
C VAL A 84 -1.16 4.16 -6.74
N THR A 85 -1.38 4.50 -8.00
CA THR A 85 -2.71 4.52 -8.61
C THR A 85 -2.87 3.35 -9.57
N PHE A 86 -4.11 2.90 -9.77
CA PHE A 86 -4.41 1.74 -10.60
C PHE A 86 -5.58 2.07 -11.53
N THR A 87 -5.59 1.41 -12.69
CA THR A 87 -6.82 1.21 -13.45
C THR A 87 -7.57 0.02 -12.86
N TRP A 88 -8.87 0.16 -12.58
CA TRP A 88 -9.68 -0.91 -12.02
C TRP A 88 -10.58 -1.57 -13.07
N ASP A 89 -10.57 -2.90 -13.12
CA ASP A 89 -11.58 -3.73 -13.80
C ASP A 89 -12.41 -4.46 -12.73
N GLY A 90 -13.48 -3.81 -12.28
CA GLY A 90 -14.23 -4.23 -11.09
C GLY A 90 -13.35 -4.17 -9.84
N LEU A 91 -13.10 -5.33 -9.21
CA LEU A 91 -12.28 -5.43 -8.00
C LEU A 91 -10.83 -5.82 -8.30
N ARG A 92 -10.41 -5.78 -9.57
CA ARG A 92 -9.05 -6.13 -10.00
C ARG A 92 -8.27 -4.89 -10.40
N ALA A 93 -7.10 -4.72 -9.79
CA ALA A 93 -6.19 -3.63 -10.08
C ALA A 93 -5.30 -3.96 -11.29
N HIS A 94 -5.05 -2.95 -12.12
CA HIS A 94 -4.21 -3.02 -13.30
C HIS A 94 -3.39 -1.75 -13.49
N ASN A 95 -2.31 -1.84 -14.27
CA ASN A 95 -1.54 -0.69 -14.76
C ASN A 95 -1.13 0.27 -13.63
N PRO A 96 -0.32 -0.18 -12.67
CA PRO A 96 0.10 0.66 -11.55
C PRO A 96 0.93 1.83 -12.04
N GLU A 97 0.65 3.02 -11.50
CA GLU A 97 1.43 4.23 -11.71
C GLU A 97 1.90 4.79 -10.37
N TRP A 98 3.21 4.93 -10.22
CA TRP A 98 3.85 5.44 -9.01
C TRP A 98 4.12 6.92 -9.10
N ARG A 99 3.76 7.64 -8.03
CA ARG A 99 4.16 9.01 -7.79
C ARG A 99 4.83 9.09 -6.42
N HIS A 100 6.06 9.60 -6.40
CA HIS A 100 6.73 9.88 -5.14
C HIS A 100 5.88 10.81 -4.26
N LEU A 101 5.68 10.38 -3.01
CA LEU A 101 4.95 11.11 -1.99
C LEU A 101 5.94 11.60 -0.92
N PRO A 102 6.28 12.90 -0.89
CA PRO A 102 7.17 13.42 0.14
C PRO A 102 6.62 13.15 1.55
N LEU A 103 7.50 12.85 2.51
CA LEU A 103 7.12 12.58 3.90
C LEU A 103 6.24 13.68 4.50
N ALA A 104 6.46 14.95 4.13
CA ALA A 104 5.60 16.06 4.56
C ALA A 104 4.15 15.92 4.07
N GLU A 105 3.94 15.58 2.78
CA GLU A 105 2.61 15.36 2.19
C GLU A 105 1.94 14.13 2.82
N PHE A 106 2.69 13.05 3.05
CA PHE A 106 2.18 11.88 3.77
C PHE A 106 1.73 12.21 5.20
N ASN A 107 2.53 12.99 5.94
CA ASN A 107 2.17 13.41 7.29
C ASN A 107 0.95 14.34 7.31
N GLU A 108 0.79 15.22 6.32
CA GLU A 108 -0.40 16.05 6.17
C GLU A 108 -1.65 15.19 5.98
N ILE A 109 -1.61 14.18 5.11
CA ILE A 109 -2.70 13.21 4.94
C ILE A 109 -3.07 12.58 6.29
N LEU A 110 -2.08 12.06 7.03
CA LEU A 110 -2.34 11.44 8.33
C LEU A 110 -2.88 12.41 9.39
N ASN A 111 -2.45 13.67 9.36
CA ASN A 111 -2.91 14.68 10.30
C ASN A 111 -4.34 15.11 10.03
N THR A 112 -4.74 15.26 8.75
CA THR A 112 -6.14 15.53 8.38
C THR A 112 -7.06 14.45 8.93
N VAL A 113 -6.67 13.19 8.86
CA VAL A 113 -7.43 12.06 9.44
C VAL A 113 -7.57 12.15 10.95
N LYS A 114 -6.52 12.61 11.65
CA LYS A 114 -6.52 12.70 13.12
C LYS A 114 -7.26 13.94 13.64
N SER A 115 -7.28 15.04 12.89
CA SER A 115 -7.86 16.31 13.33
C SER A 115 -9.39 16.37 13.26
N GLU A 116 -10.06 15.50 12.51
CA GLU A 116 -11.53 15.45 12.46
C GLU A 116 -12.17 14.90 13.75
N TRP A 117 -11.37 14.60 14.77
CA TRP A 117 -11.80 13.97 16.03
C TRP A 117 -11.31 14.68 17.30
N ASN A 118 -10.95 15.97 17.22
CA ASN A 118 -10.74 16.85 18.39
C ASN A 118 -11.84 17.90 18.51
#